data_AF-A0A2N2VRC1-F1
#
_entry.id   AF-A0A2N2VRC1-F1
#
_cell.length_a   1.000
_cell.length_b   1.000
_cell.length_c   1.000
_cell.angle_alpha   90.00
_cell.angle_beta   90.00
_cell.angle_gamma   90.00
#
_symmetry.space_group_name_H-M   'P 1'
#
loop_
_entity.id
_entity.type
_entity.pdbx_description
1 polymer ?
#
loop_
_entity_poly.entity_id
_entity_poly.type
_entity_poly.pdbx_seq_one_letter_code
_entity_poly.pdbx_strand_id
1 'polypeptide(L)'
;MKNESVKKTFYSAAWLRTMALAIPIFSFSGCALNPADDPAELESVAPSTMPPLRYYQLLSRMTSAELGRERMVLAALPHSPNSQLRLAILLGYPRAQPDLARAMQQLDALLKSTDPAALALQPLARLLADNYLERQKMDAHLDRQGLQLKESQRKAAELQQKIEGLADIERTLPQRPRAIRPAKPGSVR
;
A
#
# COMPACT_ATOMS: atom_id res chain seq x y z
N MET A 1 16.85 8.52 -54.32
CA MET A 1 16.23 7.18 -54.45
C MET A 1 16.16 6.58 -53.06
N LYS A 2 14.96 6.46 -52.48
CA LYS A 2 14.06 5.27 -52.52
C LYS A 2 14.64 4.12 -51.67
N ASN A 3 13.98 3.53 -50.67
CA ASN A 3 12.62 3.66 -50.16
C ASN A 3 12.53 2.96 -48.78
N GLU A 4 11.66 3.49 -47.92
CA GLU A 4 10.65 2.80 -47.09
C GLU A 4 11.04 1.66 -46.13
N SER A 5 10.77 1.77 -44.83
CA SER A 5 9.46 1.83 -44.14
C SER A 5 9.01 0.43 -43.69
N VAL A 6 8.07 0.39 -42.76
CA VAL A 6 7.53 -0.78 -42.03
C VAL A 6 8.55 -1.37 -41.01
N LYS A 7 8.46 -1.25 -39.69
CA LYS A 7 7.30 -1.29 -38.78
C LYS A 7 7.68 -0.55 -37.48
N LYS A 8 7.29 0.72 -37.36
CA LYS A 8 7.15 1.41 -36.06
C LYS A 8 5.73 1.94 -35.97
N THR A 9 4.79 1.02 -35.92
CA THR A 9 3.36 1.29 -35.73
C THR A 9 2.83 0.17 -34.86
N PHE A 10 2.91 0.30 -33.53
CA PHE A 10 2.04 -0.37 -32.56
C PHE A 10 2.41 0.06 -31.12
N TYR A 11 2.49 1.37 -30.88
CA TYR A 11 2.25 1.90 -29.54
C TYR A 11 1.31 3.08 -29.70
N SER A 12 0.03 2.77 -29.54
CA SER A 12 -1.10 3.67 -29.69
C SER A 12 -0.96 4.86 -28.75
N ALA A 13 -0.69 6.01 -29.34
CA ALA A 13 -1.06 7.29 -28.79
C ALA A 13 -2.60 7.37 -28.78
N ALA A 14 -3.19 7.23 -27.59
CA ALA A 14 -4.52 7.71 -27.30
C ALA A 14 -4.54 8.06 -25.81
N TRP A 15 -5.04 9.24 -25.48
CA TRP A 15 -5.20 9.82 -24.13
C TRP A 15 -4.09 10.74 -23.59
N LEU A 16 -3.62 11.69 -24.40
CA LEU A 16 -2.91 12.86 -23.86
C LEU A 16 -3.29 14.19 -24.55
N ARG A 17 -4.58 14.34 -24.90
CA ARG A 17 -5.11 15.59 -25.48
C ARG A 17 -6.58 15.82 -25.12
N THR A 18 -6.83 16.37 -23.92
CA THR A 18 -7.96 17.27 -23.61
C THR A 18 -7.62 18.07 -22.35
N MET A 19 -6.61 18.94 -22.46
CA MET A 19 -6.28 19.92 -21.42
C MET A 19 -6.48 21.31 -22.04
N ALA A 20 -7.74 21.73 -22.13
CA ALA A 20 -8.14 23.12 -22.33
C ALA A 20 -9.64 23.29 -22.09
N LEU A 21 -9.96 24.32 -21.30
CA LEU A 21 -11.21 25.08 -21.28
C LEU A 21 -12.40 24.52 -20.50
N ALA A 22 -12.52 24.98 -19.25
CA ALA A 22 -13.66 25.74 -18.72
C ALA A 22 -13.75 25.47 -17.22
N ILE A 23 -13.30 26.43 -16.42
CA ILE A 23 -13.56 26.50 -14.99
C ILE A 23 -14.90 27.24 -14.85
N PRO A 24 -16.04 26.57 -14.62
CA PRO A 24 -17.19 27.24 -14.04
C PRO A 24 -16.92 27.41 -12.55
N ILE A 25 -16.86 28.69 -12.15
CA ILE A 25 -16.99 29.13 -10.77
C ILE A 25 -18.38 28.69 -10.30
N PHE A 26 -18.46 27.55 -9.62
CA PHE A 26 -19.68 27.13 -8.93
C PHE A 26 -19.62 27.73 -7.52
N SER A 27 -20.15 28.94 -7.40
CA SER A 27 -20.50 29.54 -6.12
C SER A 27 -21.55 28.66 -5.45
N PHE A 28 -21.13 27.76 -4.56
CA PHE A 28 -22.06 27.11 -3.64
C PHE A 28 -22.48 28.14 -2.59
N SER A 29 -23.64 28.73 -2.87
CA SER A 29 -24.47 29.45 -1.92
C SER A 29 -24.66 28.62 -0.66
N GLY A 30 -24.58 29.29 0.48
CA GLY A 30 -24.67 28.68 1.81
C GLY A 30 -25.97 27.91 2.03
N CYS A 31 -25.84 26.76 2.69
CA CYS A 31 -26.91 26.21 3.49
C CYS A 31 -26.76 26.78 4.91
N ALA A 32 -27.50 27.84 5.20
CA ALA A 32 -27.80 28.20 6.59
C ALA A 32 -28.76 27.14 7.13
N LEU A 33 -28.24 26.17 7.89
CA LEU A 33 -29.04 25.34 8.77
C LEU A 33 -28.57 25.63 10.19
N ASN A 34 -29.35 26.46 10.88
CA ASN A 34 -29.27 26.64 12.32
C ASN A 34 -30.33 25.72 12.95
N PRO A 35 -29.96 24.56 13.50
CA PRO A 35 -30.68 24.01 14.63
C PRO A 35 -30.09 24.66 15.88
N ALA A 36 -30.84 25.60 16.46
CA ALA A 36 -30.70 25.92 17.87
C ALA A 36 -31.18 24.70 18.65
N ASP A 37 -30.23 23.84 19.01
CA ASP A 37 -30.33 22.95 20.15
C ASP A 37 -28.99 23.09 20.87
N ASP A 38 -29.04 23.68 22.06
CA ASP A 38 -27.90 23.82 22.95
C ASP A 38 -27.16 22.47 23.01
N PRO A 39 -25.86 22.40 22.67
CA PRO A 39 -25.09 21.23 23.06
C PRO A 39 -25.06 21.29 24.58
N ALA A 40 -25.90 20.45 25.19
CA ALA A 40 -25.84 20.11 26.59
C ALA A 40 -24.37 20.08 26.97
N GLU A 41 -24.03 21.03 27.83
CA GLU A 41 -22.75 21.17 28.49
C GLU A 41 -22.42 19.78 29.05
N LEU A 42 -21.55 19.05 28.34
CA LEU A 42 -20.95 17.81 28.84
C LEU A 42 -19.92 18.23 29.89
N GLU A 43 -20.41 18.83 30.97
CA GLU A 43 -19.62 19.20 32.11
C GLU A 43 -19.42 17.97 32.99
N SER A 44 -18.24 17.38 32.83
CA SER A 44 -17.44 16.73 33.86
C SER A 44 -17.96 15.43 34.51
N VAL A 45 -17.42 14.30 34.06
CA VAL A 45 -16.90 13.28 34.98
C VAL A 45 -15.54 12.78 34.48
N ALA A 46 -14.52 12.98 35.32
CA ALA A 46 -13.13 12.47 35.26
C ALA A 46 -12.08 13.24 34.41
N PRO A 47 -10.83 13.35 34.90
CA PRO A 47 -9.79 14.15 34.28
C PRO A 47 -9.32 13.52 32.95
N SER A 48 -9.49 14.23 31.84
CA SER A 48 -8.75 14.03 30.58
C SER A 48 -8.79 12.64 29.92
N THR A 49 -9.91 11.92 29.94
CA THR A 49 -10.09 10.78 29.00
C THR A 49 -10.48 11.30 27.61
N MET A 50 -9.51 11.82 26.86
CA MET A 50 -9.64 12.11 25.42
C MET A 50 -10.37 10.98 24.66
N PRO A 51 -11.43 11.29 23.88
CA PRO A 51 -12.15 10.29 23.09
C PRO A 51 -11.21 9.54 22.12
N PRO A 52 -11.42 8.22 21.89
CA PRO A 52 -10.52 7.41 21.06
C PRO A 52 -10.35 7.91 19.63
N LEU A 53 -11.43 8.40 18.99
CA LEU A 53 -11.36 8.96 17.65
C LEU A 53 -10.57 10.27 17.61
N ARG A 54 -10.68 11.08 18.67
CA ARG A 54 -9.90 12.32 18.78
C ARG A 54 -8.42 12.00 18.97
N TYR A 55 -8.11 10.97 19.75
CA TYR A 55 -6.74 10.47 19.90
C TYR A 55 -6.14 10.03 18.56
N TYR A 56 -6.88 9.28 17.74
CA TYR A 56 -6.41 8.91 16.39
C TYR A 56 -6.09 10.13 15.51
N GLN A 57 -6.92 11.17 15.56
CA GLN A 57 -6.66 12.42 14.83
C GLN A 57 -5.40 13.13 15.34
N LEU A 58 -5.11 13.08 16.64
CA LEU A 58 -3.90 13.66 17.22
C LEU A 58 -2.64 12.97 16.69
N LEU A 59 -2.65 11.64 16.57
CA LEU A 59 -1.53 10.87 16.02
C LEU A 59 -1.10 11.34 14.62
N SER A 60 -2.05 11.83 13.81
CA SER A 60 -1.76 12.34 12.47
C SER A 60 -0.89 13.60 12.43
N ARG A 61 -0.86 14.33 13.55
CA ARG A 61 -0.11 15.59 13.73
C ARG A 61 1.23 15.37 14.44
N MET A 62 1.48 14.16 14.96
CA MET A 62 2.72 13.82 15.64
C MET A 62 3.80 13.37 14.65
N THR A 63 5.04 13.69 14.98
CA THR A 63 6.24 13.18 14.32
C THR A 63 6.54 11.75 14.74
N SER A 64 7.39 11.03 13.99
CA SER A 64 7.78 9.66 14.33
C SER A 64 8.42 9.55 15.72
N ALA A 65 9.23 10.54 16.11
CA ALA A 65 9.85 10.59 17.44
C ALA A 65 8.80 10.79 18.55
N GLU A 66 7.81 11.65 18.33
CA GLU A 66 6.70 11.87 19.27
C GLU A 66 5.82 10.63 19.40
N LEU A 67 5.53 9.92 18.31
CA LEU A 67 4.80 8.65 18.34
C LEU A 67 5.55 7.57 19.15
N GLY A 68 6.89 7.56 19.07
CA GLY A 68 7.73 6.69 19.90
C GLY A 68 7.65 7.04 21.38
N ARG A 69 7.67 8.33 21.72
CA ARG A 69 7.51 8.81 23.12
C ARG A 69 6.12 8.50 23.67
N GLU A 70 5.08 8.76 22.89
CA GLU A 70 3.69 8.47 23.26
C GLU A 70 3.51 6.97 23.59
N ARG A 71 4.18 6.09 22.84
CA ARG A 71 4.18 4.65 23.13
C ARG A 71 4.77 4.34 24.51
N MET A 72 5.88 4.99 24.88
CA MET A 72 6.49 4.79 26.20
C MET A 72 5.61 5.35 27.31
N VAL A 73 4.98 6.51 27.08
CA VAL A 73 4.02 7.10 28.02
C VAL A 73 2.84 6.16 28.25
N LEU A 74 2.19 5.68 27.19
CA LEU A 74 1.06 4.76 27.28
C LEU A 74 1.43 3.40 27.88
N ALA A 75 2.66 2.93 27.66
CA ALA A 75 3.14 1.70 28.28
C ALA A 75 3.40 1.84 29.80
N ALA A 76 3.70 3.06 30.26
CA ALA A 76 3.89 3.36 31.68
C ALA A 76 2.57 3.66 32.42
N LEU A 77 1.50 3.99 31.68
CA LEU A 77 0.18 4.22 32.27
C LEU A 77 -0.40 2.93 32.88
N PRO A 78 -1.19 3.04 33.97
CA PRO A 78 -1.96 1.92 34.50
C PRO A 78 -2.87 1.31 33.42
N HIS A 79 -2.98 -0.02 33.42
CA HIS A 79 -3.80 -0.75 32.46
C HIS A 79 -5.29 -0.48 32.70
N SER A 80 -5.81 0.54 32.04
CA SER A 80 -7.24 0.87 31.96
C SER A 80 -7.79 0.57 30.56
N PRO A 81 -9.09 0.30 30.41
CA PRO A 81 -9.71 0.06 29.09
C PRO A 81 -9.41 1.15 28.05
N ASN A 82 -9.41 2.42 28.47
CA ASN A 82 -9.06 3.56 27.62
C ASN A 82 -7.58 3.56 27.21
N SER A 83 -6.66 3.31 28.15
CA SER A 83 -5.23 3.25 27.83
C SER A 83 -4.88 2.07 26.92
N GLN A 84 -5.53 0.91 27.11
CA GLN A 84 -5.35 -0.28 26.26
C GLN A 84 -5.82 0.00 24.83
N LEU A 85 -7.00 0.62 24.67
CA LEU A 85 -7.51 0.98 23.35
C LEU A 85 -6.60 2.01 22.65
N ARG A 86 -6.13 3.04 23.36
CA ARG A 86 -5.19 4.03 22.78
C ARG A 86 -3.87 3.40 22.38
N LEU A 87 -3.34 2.49 23.22
CA LEU A 87 -2.14 1.74 22.89
C LEU A 87 -2.37 0.90 21.63
N ALA A 88 -3.49 0.17 21.54
CA ALA A 88 -3.84 -0.61 20.34
C ALA A 88 -3.90 0.27 19.08
N ILE A 89 -4.57 1.44 19.17
CA ILE A 89 -4.65 2.41 18.06
C ILE A 89 -3.26 2.88 17.63
N LEU A 90 -2.37 3.19 18.58
CA LEU A 90 -1.00 3.63 18.30
C LEU A 90 -0.16 2.52 17.65
N LEU A 91 -0.30 1.27 18.13
CA LEU A 91 0.40 0.11 17.60
C LEU A 91 -0.04 -0.23 16.16
N GLY A 92 -1.30 0.07 15.80
CA GLY A 92 -1.80 -0.09 14.43
C GLY A 92 -1.67 1.14 13.53
N TYR A 93 -1.00 2.21 14.00
CA TYR A 93 -0.85 3.45 13.22
C TYR A 93 0.28 3.31 12.19
N PRO A 94 0.05 3.50 10.87
CA PRO A 94 1.04 3.17 9.82
C PRO A 94 2.37 3.93 9.89
N ARG A 95 2.38 5.15 10.47
CA ARG A 95 3.60 5.96 10.60
C ARG A 95 4.35 5.70 11.91
N ALA A 96 3.68 5.09 12.90
CA ALA A 96 4.35 4.56 14.07
C ALA A 96 4.90 3.17 13.68
N GLN A 97 6.03 2.73 14.25
CA GLN A 97 6.52 1.37 14.04
C GLN A 97 5.41 0.36 14.38
N PRO A 98 4.72 -0.22 13.38
CA PRO A 98 3.46 -0.89 13.64
C PRO A 98 3.72 -2.28 14.22
N ASP A 99 2.88 -2.69 15.16
CA ASP A 99 2.92 -4.03 15.76
C ASP A 99 1.48 -4.52 15.90
N LEU A 100 0.96 -5.05 14.78
CA LEU A 100 -0.43 -5.49 14.69
C LEU A 100 -0.71 -6.69 15.60
N ALA A 101 0.27 -7.56 15.84
CA ALA A 101 0.12 -8.70 16.73
C ALA A 101 -0.13 -8.24 18.17
N ARG A 102 0.69 -7.31 18.67
CA ARG A 102 0.49 -6.73 20.00
C ARG A 102 -0.77 -5.87 20.07
N ALA A 103 -1.11 -5.15 19.00
CA ALA A 103 -2.35 -4.39 18.93
C ALA A 103 -3.59 -5.30 19.10
N MET A 104 -3.62 -6.43 18.37
CA MET A 104 -4.71 -7.41 18.48
C MET A 104 -4.81 -7.99 19.89
N GLN A 105 -3.69 -8.30 20.55
CA GLN A 105 -3.70 -8.78 21.94
C GLN A 105 -4.38 -7.79 22.92
N GLN A 106 -4.14 -6.49 22.74
CA GLN A 106 -4.79 -5.45 23.56
C GLN A 106 -6.29 -5.38 23.28
N LEU A 107 -6.70 -5.47 22.02
CA LEU A 107 -8.11 -5.47 21.64
C LEU A 107 -8.83 -6.72 22.13
N ASP A 108 -8.21 -7.91 22.02
CA ASP A 108 -8.78 -9.16 22.54
C ASP A 108 -8.97 -9.13 24.05
N ALA A 109 -8.02 -8.56 24.79
CA ALA A 109 -8.15 -8.37 26.24
C ALA A 109 -9.33 -7.45 26.57
N LEU A 110 -9.50 -6.35 25.81
CA LEU A 110 -10.60 -5.41 25.98
C LEU A 110 -11.96 -6.03 25.66
N LEU A 111 -12.03 -6.88 24.61
CA LEU A 111 -13.25 -7.59 24.20
C LEU A 111 -13.67 -8.68 25.19
N LYS A 112 -12.74 -9.25 25.96
CA LYS A 112 -13.00 -10.24 27.01
C LYS A 112 -13.35 -9.61 28.36
N SER A 113 -13.11 -8.31 28.53
CA SER A 113 -13.38 -7.61 29.78
C SER A 113 -14.88 -7.41 30.00
N THR A 114 -15.31 -7.56 31.25
CA THR A 114 -16.69 -7.32 31.72
C THR A 114 -16.84 -5.96 32.43
N ASP A 115 -15.78 -5.17 32.51
CA ASP A 115 -15.81 -3.81 33.07
C ASP A 115 -16.77 -2.92 32.24
N PRO A 116 -17.72 -2.18 32.86
CA PRO A 116 -18.61 -1.27 32.13
C PRO A 116 -17.87 -0.28 31.23
N ALA A 117 -16.70 0.21 31.64
CA ALA A 117 -15.89 1.12 30.81
C ALA A 117 -15.31 0.40 29.57
N ALA A 118 -15.00 -0.89 29.68
CA ALA A 118 -14.59 -1.71 28.55
C ALA A 118 -15.76 -2.03 27.61
N LEU A 119 -16.93 -2.39 28.16
CA LEU A 119 -18.14 -2.68 27.39
C LEU A 119 -18.51 -1.53 26.44
N ALA A 120 -18.42 -0.29 26.90
CA ALA A 120 -18.67 0.91 26.08
C ALA A 120 -17.71 1.04 24.89
N LEU A 121 -16.49 0.52 25.00
CA LEU A 121 -15.45 0.60 23.97
C LEU A 121 -15.43 -0.62 23.03
N GLN A 122 -16.12 -1.71 23.37
CA GLN A 122 -16.11 -2.95 22.59
C GLN A 122 -16.54 -2.79 21.13
N PRO A 123 -17.57 -2.00 20.77
CA PRO A 123 -17.96 -1.84 19.37
C PRO A 123 -16.82 -1.28 18.51
N LEU A 124 -16.08 -0.30 19.03
CA LEU A 124 -14.91 0.27 18.36
C LEU A 124 -13.75 -0.73 18.32
N ALA A 125 -13.54 -1.49 19.41
CA ALA A 125 -12.50 -2.50 19.47
C ALA A 125 -12.71 -3.62 18.43
N ARG A 126 -13.95 -4.06 18.20
CA ARG A 126 -14.30 -5.05 17.16
C ARG A 126 -13.97 -4.53 15.77
N LEU A 127 -14.39 -3.30 15.46
CA LEU A 127 -14.09 -2.67 14.16
C LEU A 127 -12.58 -2.57 13.91
N LEU A 128 -11.81 -2.18 14.93
CA LEU A 128 -10.35 -2.13 14.82
C LEU A 128 -9.72 -3.51 14.65
N ALA A 129 -10.21 -4.53 15.36
CA ALA A 129 -9.73 -5.90 15.25
C ALA A 129 -9.95 -6.46 13.83
N ASP A 130 -11.14 -6.26 13.26
CA ASP A 130 -11.45 -6.65 11.88
C ASP A 130 -10.51 -5.94 10.89
N ASN A 131 -10.29 -4.62 11.07
CA ASN A 131 -9.40 -3.86 10.20
C ASN A 131 -7.94 -4.34 10.30
N TYR A 132 -7.45 -4.65 11.51
CA TYR A 132 -6.08 -5.14 11.70
C TYR A 132 -5.88 -6.54 11.16
N LEU A 133 -6.89 -7.41 11.27
CA LEU A 133 -6.86 -8.74 10.66
C LEU A 133 -6.78 -8.65 9.13
N GLU A 134 -7.58 -7.78 8.51
CA GLU A 134 -7.50 -7.56 7.07
C GLU A 134 -6.13 -7.02 6.64
N ARG A 135 -5.55 -6.08 7.39
CA ARG A 135 -4.18 -5.60 7.12
C ARG A 135 -3.14 -6.72 7.17
N GLN A 136 -3.19 -7.60 8.17
CA GLN A 136 -2.28 -8.75 8.25
C GLN A 136 -2.41 -9.69 7.05
N LYS A 137 -3.63 -9.91 6.54
CA LYS A 137 -3.83 -10.70 5.32
C LYS A 137 -3.18 -10.01 4.12
N MET A 138 -3.37 -8.70 3.97
CA MET A 138 -2.77 -7.94 2.87
C MET A 138 -1.23 -7.95 2.95
N ASP A 139 -0.65 -7.78 4.13
CA ASP A 139 0.80 -7.85 4.34
C ASP A 139 1.34 -9.23 3.93
N ALA A 140 0.65 -10.32 4.32
CA ALA A 140 1.02 -11.67 3.89
C ALA A 140 0.91 -11.89 2.37
N HIS A 141 -0.04 -11.24 1.69
CA HIS A 141 -0.13 -11.27 0.24
C HIS A 141 1.02 -10.50 -0.43
N LEU A 142 1.37 -9.32 0.10
CA LEU A 142 2.50 -8.52 -0.39
C LEU A 142 3.82 -9.28 -0.25
N ASP A 143 4.05 -9.96 0.88
CA ASP A 143 5.25 -10.77 1.09
C ASP A 143 5.36 -11.90 0.07
N ARG A 144 4.26 -12.64 -0.17
CA ARG A 144 4.21 -13.71 -1.17
C ARG A 144 4.49 -13.19 -2.58
N GLN A 145 3.88 -12.06 -2.96
CA GLN A 145 4.12 -11.43 -4.25
C GLN A 145 5.57 -10.97 -4.40
N GLY A 146 6.16 -10.40 -3.33
CA GLY A 146 7.56 -10.02 -3.30
C GLY A 146 8.51 -11.19 -3.52
N LEU A 147 8.22 -12.36 -2.95
CA LEU A 147 8.98 -13.59 -3.19
C LEU A 147 8.85 -14.08 -4.63
N GLN A 148 7.63 -14.12 -5.17
CA GLN A 148 7.38 -14.52 -6.56
C GLN A 148 8.09 -13.59 -7.56
N LEU A 149 8.12 -12.29 -7.28
CA LEU A 149 8.81 -11.31 -8.11
C LEU A 149 10.32 -11.48 -8.07
N LYS A 150 10.92 -11.76 -6.90
CA LYS A 150 12.35 -12.07 -6.80
C LYS A 150 12.71 -13.35 -7.55
N GLU A 151 11.88 -14.39 -7.45
CA GLU A 151 12.09 -15.64 -8.16
C GLU A 151 11.96 -15.47 -9.68
N SER A 152 10.99 -14.68 -10.15
CA SER A 152 10.81 -14.40 -11.58
C SER A 152 11.98 -13.59 -12.14
N GLN A 153 12.49 -12.62 -11.38
CA GLN A 153 13.71 -11.88 -11.73
C GLN A 153 14.93 -12.79 -11.82
N ARG A 154 15.10 -13.73 -10.89
CA ARG A 154 16.19 -14.72 -10.95
C ARG A 154 16.10 -15.59 -12.21
N LYS A 155 14.91 -16.10 -12.51
CA LYS A 155 14.65 -16.88 -13.74
C LYS A 155 14.94 -16.06 -15.00
N ALA A 156 14.55 -14.79 -15.03
CA ALA A 156 14.84 -13.90 -16.15
C ALA A 156 16.36 -13.69 -16.35
N ALA A 157 17.11 -13.49 -15.26
CA ALA A 157 18.57 -13.37 -15.31
C ALA A 157 19.24 -14.66 -15.79
N GLU A 158 18.81 -15.83 -15.30
CA GLU A 158 19.29 -17.14 -15.75
C GLU A 158 19.02 -17.37 -17.25
N LEU A 159 17.84 -16.97 -17.74
CA LEU A 159 17.51 -17.05 -19.16
C LEU A 159 18.36 -16.09 -20.00
N GLN A 160 18.61 -14.88 -19.52
CA GLN A 160 19.47 -13.92 -20.19
C GLN A 160 20.91 -14.44 -20.33
N GLN A 161 21.47 -15.03 -19.27
CA GLN A 161 22.79 -15.66 -19.30
C GLN A 161 22.86 -16.80 -20.32
N LYS A 162 21.78 -17.59 -20.47
CA LYS A 162 21.72 -18.66 -21.48
C LYS A 162 21.66 -18.10 -22.90
N ILE A 163 20.91 -17.02 -23.12
CA ILE A 163 20.84 -16.35 -24.43
C ILE A 163 22.23 -15.81 -24.81
N GLU A 164 22.91 -15.16 -23.87
CA GLU A 164 24.28 -14.66 -24.06
C GLU A 164 25.25 -15.80 -24.36
N GLY A 165 25.18 -16.90 -23.60
CA GLY A 165 26.00 -18.09 -23.87
C GLY A 165 25.74 -18.71 -25.24
N LEU A 166 24.48 -18.74 -25.70
CA LEU A 166 24.15 -19.21 -27.06
C LEU A 166 24.67 -18.25 -28.14
N ALA A 167 24.59 -16.94 -27.92
CA ALA A 167 25.12 -15.94 -28.85
C ALA A 167 26.65 -16.03 -28.98
N ASP A 168 27.36 -16.31 -27.89
CA ASP A 168 28.82 -16.51 -27.91
C ASP A 168 29.21 -17.79 -28.65
N ILE A 169 28.43 -18.87 -28.50
CA ILE A 169 28.60 -20.09 -29.30
C ILE A 169 28.40 -19.79 -30.79
N GLU A 170 27.35 -19.05 -31.16
CA GLU A 170 27.08 -18.65 -32.55
C GLU A 170 28.26 -17.87 -33.15
N ARG A 171 28.85 -16.95 -32.37
CA ARG A 171 29.98 -16.13 -32.82
C ARG A 171 31.27 -16.93 -33.00
N THR A 172 31.47 -17.99 -32.22
CA THR A 172 32.70 -18.81 -32.23
C THR A 172 32.63 -20.00 -33.18
N LEU A 173 31.44 -20.32 -33.71
CA LEU A 173 31.27 -21.35 -34.74
C LEU A 173 32.00 -20.92 -36.04
N PRO A 174 32.91 -21.75 -36.59
CA PRO A 174 33.56 -21.44 -37.86
C PRO A 174 32.51 -21.34 -38.98
N GLN A 175 32.60 -20.31 -39.83
CA GLN A 175 31.72 -20.20 -40.99
C GLN A 175 31.84 -21.48 -41.83
N ARG A 176 30.74 -22.23 -41.91
CA ARG A 176 30.63 -23.37 -42.81
C ARG A 176 30.97 -22.89 -44.22
N PRO A 177 31.97 -23.47 -44.92
CA PRO A 177 32.31 -23.04 -46.26
C PRO A 177 31.05 -23.03 -47.12
N ARG A 178 30.71 -21.88 -47.70
CA ARG A 178 29.63 -21.79 -48.68
C ARG A 178 30.00 -22.75 -49.81
N ALA A 179 29.26 -23.85 -49.94
CA ALA A 179 29.33 -24.66 -51.14
C ALA A 179 28.92 -23.75 -52.32
N ILE A 180 29.90 -23.40 -53.15
CA ILE A 180 29.67 -22.70 -54.41
C ILE A 180 28.76 -23.63 -55.22
N ARG A 181 27.50 -23.24 -55.37
CA ARG A 181 26.54 -23.98 -56.20
C ARG A 181 27.06 -23.87 -57.64
N PRO A 182 27.44 -24.98 -58.30
CA PRO A 182 27.94 -24.90 -59.67
C PRO A 182 26.86 -24.31 -60.57
N ALA A 183 27.22 -23.26 -61.30
CA ALA A 183 26.33 -22.61 -62.25
C ALA A 183 25.87 -23.64 -63.29
N LYS A 184 24.56 -23.77 -63.45
CA LYS A 184 23.94 -24.65 -64.45
C LYS A 184 24.28 -24.06 -65.82
N PRO A 185 25.07 -24.76 -66.68
CA PRO A 185 25.36 -24.24 -68.01
C PRO A 185 24.06 -24.20 -68.82
N GLY A 186 23.84 -23.07 -69.47
CA GLY A 186 22.63 -22.77 -70.23
C GLY A 186 22.35 -23.83 -71.30
N SER A 187 21.11 -24.30 -71.35
CA SER A 187 20.58 -25.01 -72.50
C SER A 187 20.28 -23.99 -73.60
N VAL A 188 21.28 -23.73 -74.45
CA VAL A 188 21.02 -23.26 -75.80
C VAL A 188 20.56 -24.48 -76.59
N ARG A 189 19.26 -24.58 -76.86
CA ARG A 189 18.63 -24.83 -78.16
C ARG A 189 17.18 -25.31 -77.99
#